data_AF-A0A919SEQ5-F1
#
_entry.id   AF-A0A919SEQ5-F1
#
_cell.length_a   1.000
_cell.length_b   1.000
_cell.length_c   1.000
_cell.angle_alpha   90.00
_cell.angle_beta   90.00
_cell.angle_gamma   90.00
#
_symmetry.space_group_name_H-M   'P 1'
#
loop_
_entity.id
_entity.type
_entity.pdbx_description
1 polymer ?
#
loop_
_entity_poly.entity_id
_entity_poly.type
_entity_poly.pdbx_seq_one_letter_code
_entity_poly.pdbx_strand_id
1 'polypeptide(L)'
;MSTLRSKSLAAFAVFAAAVPLAAVVAAAPAEAASSKFCTGGSYAVLGKVGQKDRFRGTVAAPATRFLVQGKYTQFTIDPVTFAIYDYAFTGAANTGDMTGGKLTPVYAGKVPDHRGLALTSGIGLELRDEDMTISRTGTSGLSMKIQAKDCAQGGIFQMEVARGDGTRTRIVHTLADTTFYYDNPNFRADLGKWLGSGCTSEQTGPSGDLCVRVSPRVNIGSDLSPKLILRDSAQVATRIPQASCGPDLTNALGLTETRDHCGATSVWDVASGGRLGMVTGEDATEVANPPTACTEDCQAQNQVGGKLATLGFPNPVPAASRLSPRTSPDGLTAPLTAP
;
A
#
# COMPACT_ATOMS: atom_id res chain seq x y z
N MET A 1 -80.43 -21.95 -12.37
CA MET A 1 -80.58 -23.42 -12.49
C MET A 1 -79.18 -23.98 -12.74
N SER A 2 -78.36 -24.11 -11.69
CA SER A 2 -78.24 -25.28 -10.82
C SER A 2 -77.75 -26.52 -11.55
N THR A 3 -76.44 -26.78 -11.45
CA THR A 3 -75.91 -28.11 -11.09
C THR A 3 -74.53 -27.95 -10.46
N LEU A 4 -74.36 -28.69 -9.36
CA LEU A 4 -73.25 -28.71 -8.41
C LEU A 4 -72.92 -30.18 -8.18
N ARG A 5 -71.66 -30.49 -7.80
CA ARG A 5 -71.06 -31.78 -7.35
C ARG A 5 -70.24 -32.51 -8.43
N SER A 6 -69.08 -33.14 -8.16
CA SER A 6 -68.34 -33.40 -6.92
C SER A 6 -66.94 -33.97 -7.25
N LYS A 7 -65.93 -33.51 -6.49
CA LYS A 7 -64.72 -34.18 -5.93
C LYS A 7 -63.93 -35.20 -6.76
N SER A 8 -62.61 -34.96 -6.83
CA SER A 8 -61.57 -35.94 -6.49
C SER A 8 -60.31 -35.25 -5.97
N LEU A 9 -59.83 -35.72 -4.83
CA LEU A 9 -58.55 -35.37 -4.22
C LEU A 9 -57.39 -35.91 -5.05
N ALA A 10 -56.34 -35.12 -5.24
CA ALA A 10 -55.00 -35.63 -5.48
C ALA A 10 -54.00 -34.69 -4.82
N ALA A 11 -53.39 -35.19 -3.74
CA ALA A 11 -52.26 -34.60 -3.06
C ALA A 11 -51.04 -34.61 -3.98
N PHE A 12 -50.33 -33.49 -4.10
CA PHE A 12 -48.93 -33.50 -4.54
C PHE A 12 -48.09 -32.59 -3.67
N ALA A 13 -46.93 -33.15 -3.33
CA ALA A 13 -45.99 -32.76 -2.31
C ALA A 13 -45.45 -31.33 -2.43
N VAL A 14 -45.34 -30.70 -1.28
CA VAL A 14 -44.45 -29.56 -1.01
C VAL A 14 -43.01 -30.06 -1.13
N PHE A 15 -42.32 -29.73 -2.23
CA PHE A 15 -40.86 -29.69 -2.25
C PHE A 15 -40.43 -28.27 -1.92
N ALA A 16 -40.18 -28.01 -0.64
CA ALA A 16 -39.42 -26.86 -0.19
C ALA A 16 -37.96 -27.07 -0.60
N ALA A 17 -37.59 -26.63 -1.80
CA ALA A 17 -36.21 -26.46 -2.16
C ALA A 17 -35.66 -25.26 -1.37
N ALA A 18 -34.98 -25.55 -0.26
CA ALA A 18 -34.14 -24.59 0.43
C ALA A 18 -32.98 -24.21 -0.52
N VAL A 19 -33.17 -23.15 -1.29
CA VAL A 19 -32.08 -22.49 -2.01
C VAL A 19 -31.22 -21.81 -0.95
N PRO A 20 -29.93 -22.15 -0.79
CA PRO A 20 -29.06 -21.30 0.00
C PRO A 20 -28.98 -19.98 -0.74
N LEU A 21 -29.48 -18.92 -0.10
CA LEU A 21 -29.28 -17.54 -0.53
C LEU A 21 -27.78 -17.26 -0.39
N ALA A 22 -26.99 -17.66 -1.39
CA ALA A 22 -25.62 -17.24 -1.53
C ALA A 22 -25.68 -15.72 -1.71
N ALA A 23 -25.30 -14.99 -0.67
CA ALA A 23 -25.10 -13.55 -0.75
C ALA A 23 -24.00 -13.33 -1.78
N VAL A 24 -24.40 -13.00 -3.01
CA VAL A 24 -23.50 -12.47 -4.03
C VAL A 24 -23.09 -11.10 -3.50
N VAL A 25 -21.95 -11.06 -2.82
CA VAL A 25 -21.26 -9.82 -2.50
C VAL A 25 -20.79 -9.27 -3.84
N ALA A 26 -21.59 -8.40 -4.44
CA ALA A 26 -21.19 -7.67 -5.62
C ALA A 26 -19.96 -6.84 -5.27
N ALA A 27 -18.81 -7.21 -5.82
CA ALA A 27 -17.61 -6.39 -5.77
C ALA A 27 -17.94 -5.03 -6.42
N ALA A 28 -17.88 -3.96 -5.64
CA ALA A 28 -18.01 -2.60 -6.16
C ALA A 28 -16.75 -2.24 -6.98
N PRO A 29 -16.88 -1.43 -8.05
CA PRO A 29 -15.74 -1.02 -8.85
C PRO A 29 -14.82 -0.07 -8.05
N ALA A 30 -13.50 -0.22 -8.22
CA ALA A 30 -12.52 0.54 -7.47
C ALA A 30 -12.41 2.01 -7.91
N GLU A 31 -12.48 2.94 -6.94
CA GLU A 31 -12.22 4.36 -7.19
C GLU A 31 -10.75 4.72 -6.97
N ALA A 32 -9.92 4.47 -7.97
CA ALA A 32 -8.52 4.92 -7.99
C ALA A 32 -8.40 6.45 -7.85
N ALA A 33 -7.39 6.90 -7.08
CA ALA A 33 -6.86 8.27 -6.97
C ALA A 33 -7.81 9.42 -7.38
N SER A 34 -9.03 9.43 -6.82
CA SER A 34 -9.99 10.49 -7.12
C SER A 34 -9.46 11.80 -6.56
N SER A 35 -9.39 12.85 -7.39
CA SER A 35 -8.98 14.20 -6.96
C SER A 35 -9.82 14.75 -5.81
N LYS A 36 -11.03 14.18 -5.59
CA LYS A 36 -11.87 14.49 -4.42
C LYS A 36 -11.17 14.20 -3.09
N PHE A 37 -10.31 13.18 -3.04
CA PHE A 37 -9.55 12.84 -1.83
C PHE A 37 -8.40 13.79 -1.53
N CYS A 38 -8.00 14.59 -2.51
CA CYS A 38 -6.90 15.54 -2.42
C CYS A 38 -7.39 17.00 -2.38
N THR A 39 -8.71 17.23 -2.29
CA THR A 39 -9.29 18.57 -2.42
C THR A 39 -8.73 19.54 -1.38
N GLY A 40 -8.08 20.60 -1.85
CA GLY A 40 -7.40 21.59 -1.01
C GLY A 40 -6.17 21.07 -0.28
N GLY A 41 -5.61 19.94 -0.72
CA GLY A 41 -4.31 19.45 -0.28
C GLY A 41 -3.19 20.35 -0.80
N SER A 42 -2.12 20.47 -0.02
CA SER A 42 -0.90 21.21 -0.36
C SER A 42 0.15 20.95 0.71
N TYR A 43 1.42 20.96 0.34
CA TYR A 43 2.54 20.82 1.27
C TYR A 43 3.21 22.16 1.58
N ALA A 44 3.52 22.36 2.86
CA ALA A 44 4.48 23.34 3.36
C ALA A 44 5.76 22.63 3.83
N VAL A 45 6.91 23.04 3.30
CA VAL A 45 8.21 22.43 3.57
C VAL A 45 9.34 23.44 3.31
N LEU A 46 10.32 23.52 4.22
CA LEU A 46 11.52 24.37 4.07
C LEU A 46 11.21 25.84 3.70
N GLY A 47 10.15 26.39 4.30
CA GLY A 47 9.70 27.76 4.06
C GLY A 47 9.05 27.98 2.68
N LYS A 48 8.73 26.91 1.96
CA LYS A 48 7.98 26.92 0.69
C LYS A 48 6.62 26.26 0.90
N VAL A 49 5.64 26.68 0.10
CA VAL A 49 4.28 26.15 0.12
C VAL A 49 3.85 25.84 -1.30
N GLY A 50 3.20 24.69 -1.50
CA GLY A 50 2.58 24.31 -2.76
C GLY A 50 1.42 25.25 -3.08
N GLN A 51 1.51 25.92 -4.21
CA GLN A 51 0.45 26.74 -4.77
C GLN A 51 0.18 26.30 -6.21
N LYS A 52 -0.83 26.89 -6.84
CA LYS A 52 -1.14 26.66 -8.25
C LYS A 52 0.05 26.93 -9.17
N ASP A 53 0.81 27.97 -8.84
CA ASP A 53 2.09 28.23 -9.48
C ASP A 53 3.13 27.27 -8.91
N ARG A 54 3.73 26.48 -9.80
CA ARG A 54 4.76 25.51 -9.43
C ARG A 54 5.98 26.25 -8.85
N PHE A 55 6.30 25.97 -7.59
CA PHE A 55 7.64 26.21 -7.10
C PHE A 55 8.56 25.10 -7.60
N ARG A 56 9.71 25.47 -8.18
CA ARG A 56 10.80 24.55 -8.49
C ARG A 56 12.12 25.25 -8.20
N GLY A 57 12.95 24.67 -7.34
CA GLY A 57 14.23 25.26 -7.02
C GLY A 57 15.07 24.39 -6.09
N THR A 58 16.24 24.90 -5.74
CA THR A 58 17.15 24.26 -4.79
C THR A 58 17.19 25.10 -3.51
N VAL A 59 17.12 24.43 -2.37
CA VAL A 59 17.27 25.03 -1.04
C VAL A 59 18.46 24.41 -0.31
N ALA A 60 19.04 25.15 0.64
CA ALA A 60 20.09 24.59 1.49
C ALA A 60 19.53 23.43 2.33
N ALA A 61 20.30 22.34 2.45
CA ALA A 61 19.93 21.26 3.34
C ALA A 61 20.08 21.75 4.80
N PRO A 62 19.03 21.66 5.64
CA PRO A 62 19.14 22.02 7.05
C PRO A 62 20.06 21.06 7.80
N ALA A 63 20.54 21.47 8.98
CA ALA A 63 21.40 20.63 9.83
C ALA A 63 20.62 19.53 10.59
N THR A 64 19.31 19.71 10.75
CA THR A 64 18.43 18.79 11.49
C THR A 64 17.26 18.34 10.62
N ARG A 65 16.53 17.32 11.09
CA ARG A 65 15.28 16.89 10.47
C ARG A 65 14.34 18.06 10.28
N PHE A 66 13.56 18.03 9.19
CA PHE A 66 12.59 19.06 8.86
C PHE A 66 11.22 18.46 8.57
N LEU A 67 10.17 19.22 8.92
CA LEU A 67 8.79 18.83 8.73
C LEU A 67 8.35 19.08 7.28
N VAL A 68 7.65 18.09 6.73
CA VAL A 68 6.79 18.20 5.56
C VAL A 68 5.35 18.17 6.08
N GLN A 69 4.66 19.30 6.00
CA GLN A 69 3.30 19.45 6.51
C GLN A 69 2.33 19.57 5.35
N GLY A 70 1.50 18.56 5.15
CA GLY A 70 0.31 18.63 4.31
C GLY A 70 -0.93 18.96 5.12
N LYS A 71 -2.06 19.14 4.42
CA LYS A 71 -3.40 19.18 5.03
C LYS A 71 -3.81 17.79 5.54
N TYR A 72 -3.58 16.73 4.75
CA TYR A 72 -4.04 15.37 5.04
C TYR A 72 -2.93 14.46 5.56
N THR A 73 -1.68 14.75 5.20
CA THR A 73 -0.52 13.94 5.56
C THR A 73 0.60 14.81 6.14
N GLN A 74 1.41 14.24 7.02
CA GLN A 74 2.61 14.90 7.53
C GLN A 74 3.69 13.87 7.83
N PHE A 75 4.95 14.30 7.74
CA PHE A 75 6.12 13.48 8.09
C PHE A 75 7.36 14.36 8.22
N THR A 76 8.42 13.85 8.83
CA THR A 76 9.73 14.52 8.86
C THR A 76 10.74 13.80 7.97
N ILE A 77 11.68 14.56 7.44
CA ILE A 77 12.78 14.05 6.61
C ILE A 77 14.11 14.33 7.32
N ASP A 78 14.96 13.33 7.39
CA ASP A 78 16.38 13.51 7.74
C ASP A 78 17.16 13.99 6.51
N PRO A 79 17.74 15.20 6.52
CA PRO A 79 18.44 15.74 5.37
C PRO A 79 19.68 14.92 4.98
N VAL A 80 20.30 14.20 5.93
CA VAL A 80 21.55 13.44 5.71
C VAL A 80 21.28 12.15 4.93
N THR A 81 20.22 11.43 5.30
CA THR A 81 19.91 10.11 4.74
C THR A 81 18.67 10.10 3.85
N PHE A 82 17.86 11.17 3.86
CA PHE A 82 16.52 11.16 3.27
C PHE A 82 15.60 10.09 3.88
N ALA A 83 15.91 9.63 5.09
CA ALA A 83 15.01 8.81 5.89
C ALA A 83 13.75 9.61 6.25
N ILE A 84 12.64 8.91 6.33
CA ILE A 84 11.33 9.47 6.68
C ILE A 84 10.99 9.02 8.09
N TYR A 85 10.46 9.92 8.91
CA TYR A 85 9.99 9.62 10.25
C TYR A 85 8.62 10.24 10.50
N ASP A 86 7.91 9.68 11.49
CA ASP A 86 6.66 10.23 12.02
C ASP A 86 5.60 10.48 10.94
N TYR A 87 5.50 9.57 9.96
CA TYR A 87 4.49 9.68 8.91
C TYR A 87 3.11 9.45 9.51
N ALA A 88 2.21 10.41 9.35
CA ALA A 88 0.86 10.35 9.86
C ALA A 88 -0.16 10.93 8.87
N PHE A 89 -1.38 10.41 8.93
CA PHE A 89 -2.57 11.12 8.43
C PHE A 89 -3.06 12.08 9.51
N THR A 90 -3.35 13.33 9.14
CA THR A 90 -3.74 14.40 10.09
C THR A 90 -5.16 14.21 10.63
N GLY A 91 -6.01 13.51 9.90
CA GLY A 91 -7.46 13.40 10.16
C GLY A 91 -8.26 14.63 9.71
N ALA A 92 -7.71 15.45 8.83
CA ALA A 92 -8.49 16.51 8.19
C ALA A 92 -9.70 15.92 7.44
N ALA A 93 -10.87 16.56 7.60
CA ALA A 93 -12.11 16.09 7.01
C ALA A 93 -12.04 16.00 5.49
N ASN A 94 -12.41 14.83 4.96
CA ASN A 94 -12.55 14.55 3.54
C ASN A 94 -13.52 13.37 3.34
N THR A 95 -14.13 13.26 2.17
CA THR A 95 -14.99 12.11 1.84
C THR A 95 -14.25 10.77 1.84
N GLY A 96 -12.93 10.79 1.66
CA GLY A 96 -12.04 9.62 1.75
C GLY A 96 -11.27 9.53 3.07
N ASP A 97 -11.74 10.18 4.14
CA ASP A 97 -11.08 10.09 5.45
C ASP A 97 -11.18 8.66 6.02
N MET A 98 -10.02 8.01 6.15
CA MET A 98 -9.87 6.69 6.76
C MET A 98 -9.57 6.75 8.27
N THR A 99 -9.33 7.94 8.82
CA THR A 99 -8.91 8.10 10.22
C THR A 99 -10.06 8.43 11.17
N GLY A 100 -11.20 8.84 10.63
CA GLY A 100 -12.35 9.25 11.44
C GLY A 100 -12.08 10.53 12.22
N GLY A 101 -11.39 11.49 11.58
CA GLY A 101 -11.10 12.80 12.16
C GLY A 101 -9.91 12.83 13.13
N LYS A 102 -9.08 11.78 13.16
CA LYS A 102 -7.99 11.63 14.15
C LYS A 102 -6.61 11.67 13.49
N LEU A 103 -5.66 12.32 14.15
CA LEU A 103 -4.24 12.15 13.85
C LEU A 103 -3.87 10.67 14.00
N THR A 104 -3.46 10.04 12.91
CA THR A 104 -3.18 8.61 12.84
C THR A 104 -1.76 8.39 12.32
N PRO A 105 -0.80 8.18 13.23
CA PRO A 105 0.54 7.74 12.87
C PRO A 105 0.51 6.42 12.10
N VAL A 106 1.39 6.26 11.11
CA VAL A 106 1.50 5.06 10.25
C VAL A 106 2.92 4.51 10.28
N TYR A 107 3.92 5.31 9.93
CA TYR A 107 5.31 4.89 9.98
C TYR A 107 6.04 5.69 11.05
N ALA A 108 6.64 4.98 12.00
CA ALA A 108 7.67 5.56 12.86
C ALA A 108 8.92 5.89 12.03
N GLY A 109 9.26 5.05 11.05
CA GLY A 109 10.40 5.30 10.17
C GLY A 109 10.39 4.51 8.85
N LYS A 110 10.98 5.11 7.82
CA LYS A 110 11.46 4.42 6.60
C LYS A 110 12.90 4.85 6.37
N VAL A 111 13.84 3.96 6.70
CA VAL A 111 15.26 4.32 6.86
C VAL A 111 16.11 3.58 5.81
N PRO A 112 16.69 4.29 4.83
CA PRO A 112 17.66 3.71 3.90
C PRO A 112 19.06 3.60 4.53
N ASP A 113 19.75 2.50 4.27
CA ASP A 113 21.18 2.34 4.52
C ASP A 113 21.97 2.63 3.23
N HIS A 114 22.62 3.80 3.21
CA HIS A 114 23.45 4.25 2.08
C HIS A 114 24.84 3.60 2.03
N ARG A 115 25.17 2.71 2.99
CA ARG A 115 26.40 1.93 3.00
C ARG A 115 27.67 2.78 2.89
N GLY A 116 27.70 3.89 3.62
CA GLY A 116 28.82 4.83 3.64
C GLY A 116 28.83 5.88 2.53
N LEU A 117 27.89 5.84 1.58
CA LEU A 117 27.67 6.97 0.67
C LEU A 117 26.92 8.10 1.37
N ALA A 118 27.13 9.33 0.91
CA ALA A 118 26.56 10.51 1.53
C ALA A 118 25.83 11.36 0.49
N LEU A 119 24.65 11.86 0.86
CA LEU A 119 23.97 12.93 0.14
C LEU A 119 24.67 14.26 0.46
N THR A 120 25.06 15.02 -0.55
CA THR A 120 25.91 16.21 -0.40
C THR A 120 25.34 17.46 -1.07
N SER A 121 24.45 17.31 -2.06
CA SER A 121 23.85 18.46 -2.75
C SER A 121 22.95 19.29 -1.84
N GLY A 122 22.53 20.47 -2.33
CA GLY A 122 21.32 21.11 -1.82
C GLY A 122 20.09 20.23 -2.07
N ILE A 123 18.97 20.58 -1.44
CA ILE A 123 17.69 19.89 -1.63
C ILE A 123 17.00 20.47 -2.86
N GLY A 124 16.80 19.65 -3.88
CA GLY A 124 15.89 19.97 -4.98
C GLY A 124 14.45 19.82 -4.51
N LEU A 125 13.62 20.83 -4.75
CA LEU A 125 12.24 20.87 -4.29
C LEU A 125 11.33 21.36 -5.41
N GLU A 126 10.30 20.59 -5.69
CA GLU A 126 9.17 20.95 -6.54
C GLU A 126 7.88 20.79 -5.76
N LEU A 127 7.08 21.86 -5.73
CA LEU A 127 5.77 21.90 -5.10
C LEU A 127 4.77 22.47 -6.09
N ARG A 128 3.65 21.80 -6.26
CA ARG A 128 2.56 22.28 -7.11
C ARG A 128 1.26 21.67 -6.61
N ASP A 129 0.31 22.54 -6.24
CA ASP A 129 -0.98 22.11 -5.69
C ASP A 129 -0.76 21.06 -4.57
N GLU A 130 -1.36 19.88 -4.68
CA GLU A 130 -1.21 18.79 -3.71
C GLU A 130 0.06 17.92 -3.89
N ASP A 131 0.85 18.13 -4.94
CA ASP A 131 2.02 17.33 -5.28
C ASP A 131 3.32 17.93 -4.71
N MET A 132 4.16 17.05 -4.16
CA MET A 132 5.54 17.36 -3.78
C MET A 132 6.51 16.38 -4.42
N THR A 133 7.61 16.90 -4.94
CA THR A 133 8.84 16.14 -5.21
C THR A 133 10.00 16.78 -4.48
N ILE A 134 10.75 16.00 -3.72
CA ILE A 134 11.95 16.43 -3.02
C ILE A 134 13.09 15.47 -3.32
N SER A 135 14.27 15.98 -3.66
CA SER A 135 15.40 15.15 -4.07
C SER A 135 16.74 15.69 -3.57
N ARG A 136 17.72 14.79 -3.49
CA ARG A 136 19.10 15.12 -3.16
C ARG A 136 20.04 14.12 -3.82
N THR A 137 21.21 14.59 -4.22
CA THR A 137 22.27 13.79 -4.83
C THR A 137 23.52 13.82 -3.97
N GLY A 138 24.43 12.89 -4.23
CA GLY A 138 25.54 12.59 -3.34
C GLY A 138 26.74 11.96 -4.02
N THR A 139 27.63 11.43 -3.19
CA THR A 139 28.84 10.74 -3.65
C THR A 139 28.51 9.48 -4.45
N SER A 140 29.40 9.11 -5.37
CA SER A 140 29.33 7.86 -6.14
C SER A 140 27.98 7.62 -6.82
N GLY A 141 27.34 8.67 -7.32
CA GLY A 141 26.06 8.60 -8.01
C GLY A 141 24.86 8.29 -7.10
N LEU A 142 24.99 8.40 -5.77
CA LEU A 142 23.85 8.29 -4.87
C LEU A 142 22.86 9.40 -5.17
N SER A 143 21.59 9.04 -5.35
CA SER A 143 20.48 9.97 -5.37
C SER A 143 19.28 9.39 -4.64
N MET A 144 18.55 10.27 -3.97
CA MET A 144 17.28 9.98 -3.31
C MET A 144 16.24 10.95 -3.85
N LYS A 145 15.04 10.44 -4.12
CA LYS A 145 13.87 11.24 -4.49
C LYS A 145 12.67 10.75 -3.71
N ILE A 146 11.91 11.67 -3.12
CA ILE A 146 10.64 11.39 -2.49
C ILE A 146 9.56 12.14 -3.26
N GLN A 147 8.50 11.43 -3.63
CA GLN A 147 7.31 11.98 -4.26
C GLN A 147 6.13 11.72 -3.34
N ALA A 148 5.35 12.75 -3.04
CA ALA A 148 4.19 12.63 -2.17
C ALA A 148 3.03 13.46 -2.72
N LYS A 149 1.81 12.99 -2.50
CA LYS A 149 0.57 13.68 -2.84
C LYS A 149 -0.29 13.83 -1.58
N ASP A 150 -0.68 15.06 -1.27
CA ASP A 150 -1.43 15.37 -0.05
C ASP A 150 -2.91 15.03 -0.23
N CYS A 151 -3.26 13.78 0.08
CA CYS A 151 -4.62 13.26 -0.02
C CYS A 151 -5.00 12.47 1.24
N ALA A 152 -6.30 12.45 1.55
CA ALA A 152 -6.83 11.63 2.65
C ALA A 152 -6.74 10.12 2.37
N GLN A 153 -6.78 9.72 1.10
CA GLN A 153 -6.50 8.37 0.59
C GLN A 153 -6.23 8.43 -0.92
N GLY A 154 -5.75 7.32 -1.52
CA GLY A 154 -5.43 7.23 -2.95
C GLY A 154 -4.27 8.12 -3.40
N GLY A 155 -3.60 8.80 -2.46
CA GLY A 155 -2.43 9.63 -2.71
C GLY A 155 -1.18 8.79 -2.95
N ILE A 156 -0.24 9.35 -3.71
CA ILE A 156 1.07 8.73 -3.96
C ILE A 156 1.98 9.07 -2.78
N PHE A 157 2.71 8.08 -2.30
CA PHE A 157 3.95 8.30 -1.55
C PHE A 157 4.98 7.30 -2.06
N GLN A 158 6.13 7.79 -2.52
CA GLN A 158 7.21 7.00 -3.07
C GLN A 158 8.56 7.56 -2.63
N MET A 159 9.47 6.67 -2.27
CA MET A 159 10.88 6.88 -2.01
C MET A 159 11.65 6.10 -3.07
N GLU A 160 12.45 6.80 -3.85
CA GLU A 160 13.29 6.23 -4.89
C GLU A 160 14.75 6.43 -4.55
N VAL A 161 15.56 5.43 -4.87
CA VAL A 161 17.00 5.44 -4.63
C VAL A 161 17.73 5.01 -5.89
N ALA A 162 18.78 5.72 -6.26
CA ALA A 162 19.71 5.28 -7.28
C ALA A 162 21.15 5.44 -6.80
N ARG A 163 22.03 4.58 -7.29
CA ARG A 163 23.45 4.52 -6.95
C ARG A 163 24.26 4.29 -8.22
N GLY A 164 25.41 4.95 -8.32
CA GLY A 164 26.33 4.77 -9.45
C GLY A 164 27.06 3.43 -9.43
N ASP A 165 27.13 2.76 -8.28
CA ASP A 165 27.71 1.42 -8.14
C ASP A 165 26.73 0.28 -8.47
N GLY A 166 25.47 0.61 -8.79
CA GLY A 166 24.42 -0.36 -9.13
C GLY A 166 23.99 -1.28 -7.99
N THR A 167 24.54 -1.13 -6.77
CA THR A 167 24.18 -1.99 -5.64
C THR A 167 22.79 -1.65 -5.12
N ARG A 168 22.16 -2.60 -4.42
CA ARG A 168 20.86 -2.37 -3.78
C ARG A 168 21.01 -1.54 -2.51
N THR A 169 20.00 -0.75 -2.20
CA THR A 169 19.88 -0.04 -0.92
C THR A 169 18.90 -0.79 -0.03
N ARG A 170 19.34 -1.14 1.18
CA ARG A 170 18.43 -1.70 2.19
C ARG A 170 17.60 -0.59 2.79
N ILE A 171 16.28 -0.74 2.81
CA ILE A 171 15.34 0.17 3.46
C ILE A 171 14.54 -0.61 4.50
N VAL A 172 14.56 -0.12 5.74
CA VAL A 172 13.78 -0.69 6.85
C VAL A 172 12.56 0.17 7.09
N HIS A 173 11.38 -0.42 6.97
CA HIS A 173 10.11 0.19 7.41
C HIS A 173 9.83 -0.21 8.85
N THR A 174 9.45 0.77 9.67
CA THR A 174 8.96 0.58 11.02
C THR A 174 7.63 1.30 11.16
N LEU A 175 6.57 0.56 11.48
CA LEU A 175 5.24 1.12 11.74
C LEU A 175 5.20 1.82 13.11
N ALA A 176 4.29 2.78 13.24
CA ALA A 176 4.01 3.41 14.52
C ALA A 176 3.34 2.42 15.50
N ASP A 177 3.40 2.71 16.80
CA ASP A 177 2.92 1.81 17.86
C ASP A 177 1.44 1.44 17.72
N THR A 178 0.61 2.36 17.25
CA THR A 178 -0.84 2.18 17.06
C THR A 178 -1.21 1.54 15.71
N THR A 179 -0.21 1.17 14.90
CA THR A 179 -0.38 0.52 13.60
C THR A 179 0.32 -0.82 13.55
N PHE A 180 -0.18 -1.72 12.70
CA PHE A 180 0.34 -3.08 12.60
C PHE A 180 0.14 -3.64 11.20
N TYR A 181 1.05 -4.54 10.81
CA TYR A 181 0.87 -5.40 9.66
C TYR A 181 -0.04 -6.58 10.01
N TYR A 182 -0.86 -7.01 9.06
CA TYR A 182 -1.70 -8.19 9.19
C TYR A 182 -1.88 -8.90 7.84
N ASP A 183 -2.07 -10.21 7.90
CA ASP A 183 -2.46 -11.03 6.75
C ASP A 183 -3.96 -10.88 6.50
N ASN A 184 -4.35 -10.36 5.34
CA ASN A 184 -5.73 -9.98 5.08
C ASN A 184 -6.60 -11.22 4.87
N PRO A 185 -7.55 -11.51 5.79
CA PRO A 185 -8.37 -12.72 5.72
C PRO A 185 -9.31 -12.74 4.50
N ASN A 186 -9.65 -11.58 3.92
CA ASN A 186 -10.46 -11.53 2.71
C ASN A 186 -9.68 -12.10 1.51
N PHE A 187 -8.40 -11.75 1.39
CA PHE A 187 -7.51 -12.34 0.38
C PHE A 187 -7.27 -13.84 0.62
N ARG A 188 -7.23 -14.26 1.89
CA ARG A 188 -7.11 -15.68 2.23
C ARG A 188 -8.33 -16.50 1.83
N ALA A 189 -9.52 -15.96 1.99
CA ALA A 189 -10.76 -16.63 1.61
C ALA A 189 -10.84 -16.92 0.09
N ASP A 190 -10.19 -16.09 -0.72
CA ASP A 190 -10.18 -16.18 -2.19
C ASP A 190 -8.85 -16.66 -2.77
N LEU A 191 -7.94 -17.16 -1.94
CA LEU A 191 -6.58 -17.48 -2.34
C LEU A 191 -6.56 -18.47 -3.52
N GLY A 192 -5.81 -18.11 -4.58
CA GLY A 192 -5.66 -18.92 -5.78
C GLY A 192 -6.77 -18.79 -6.81
N LYS A 193 -7.90 -18.14 -6.48
CA LYS A 193 -8.94 -17.81 -7.45
C LYS A 193 -8.43 -16.75 -8.44
N TRP A 194 -9.03 -16.73 -9.63
CA TRP A 194 -8.82 -15.71 -10.65
C TRP A 194 -9.96 -14.70 -10.61
N LEU A 195 -9.65 -13.43 -10.33
CA LEU A 195 -10.64 -12.37 -10.19
C LEU A 195 -10.35 -11.19 -11.12
N GLY A 196 -11.40 -10.44 -11.47
CA GLY A 196 -11.36 -9.28 -12.35
C GLY A 196 -12.23 -9.46 -13.60
N SER A 197 -12.55 -8.34 -14.26
CA SER A 197 -13.50 -8.34 -15.39
C SER A 197 -13.02 -9.10 -16.63
N GLY A 198 -11.73 -9.44 -16.70
CA GLY A 198 -11.14 -10.22 -17.79
C GLY A 198 -11.17 -11.73 -17.56
N CYS A 199 -11.65 -12.21 -16.40
CA CYS A 199 -11.62 -13.63 -16.10
C CYS A 199 -12.76 -14.41 -16.76
N THR A 200 -12.41 -15.54 -17.37
CA THR A 200 -13.40 -16.51 -17.90
C THR A 200 -13.93 -17.45 -16.82
N SER A 201 -13.15 -17.70 -15.76
CA SER A 201 -13.48 -18.57 -14.64
C SER A 201 -12.61 -18.21 -13.44
N GLU A 202 -13.17 -18.30 -12.24
CA GLU A 202 -12.41 -18.16 -10.99
C GLU A 202 -11.40 -19.30 -10.76
N GLN A 203 -11.59 -20.46 -11.40
CA GLN A 203 -10.77 -21.64 -11.20
C GLN A 203 -9.59 -21.71 -12.18
N THR A 204 -9.80 -21.32 -13.43
CA THR A 204 -8.87 -21.59 -14.54
C THR A 204 -8.44 -20.35 -15.33
N GLY A 205 -8.90 -19.15 -14.96
CA GLY A 205 -8.75 -17.93 -15.76
C GLY A 205 -7.38 -17.79 -16.39
N PRO A 206 -7.25 -17.40 -17.69
CA PRO A 206 -5.95 -17.03 -18.18
C PRO A 206 -5.52 -15.76 -17.42
N SER A 207 -4.25 -15.70 -17.03
CA SER A 207 -3.68 -14.46 -16.52
C SER A 207 -3.76 -13.35 -17.55
N GLY A 208 -4.12 -12.16 -17.12
CA GLY A 208 -4.08 -10.97 -17.96
C GLY A 208 -4.26 -9.69 -17.17
N ASP A 209 -4.27 -8.55 -17.87
CA ASP A 209 -4.32 -7.22 -17.24
C ASP A 209 -5.55 -7.00 -16.37
N LEU A 210 -6.64 -7.71 -16.68
CA LEU A 210 -7.92 -7.64 -15.97
C LEU A 210 -8.34 -9.00 -15.38
N CYS A 211 -7.45 -10.00 -15.37
CA CYS A 211 -7.69 -11.29 -14.73
C CYS A 211 -6.47 -11.73 -13.92
N VAL A 212 -6.57 -11.60 -12.60
CA VAL A 212 -5.44 -11.71 -11.69
C VAL A 212 -5.70 -12.83 -10.69
N ARG A 213 -4.69 -13.68 -10.49
CA ARG A 213 -4.75 -14.72 -9.47
C ARG A 213 -4.54 -14.11 -8.09
N VAL A 214 -5.46 -14.37 -7.17
CA VAL A 214 -5.36 -13.91 -5.79
C VAL A 214 -4.15 -14.57 -5.12
N SER A 215 -3.30 -13.74 -4.55
CA SER A 215 -2.13 -14.12 -3.76
C SER A 215 -2.28 -13.58 -2.33
N PRO A 216 -1.46 -14.04 -1.37
CA PRO A 216 -1.45 -13.48 -0.02
C PRO A 216 -1.30 -11.96 -0.02
N ARG A 217 -2.01 -11.28 0.88
CA ARG A 217 -1.95 -9.82 1.01
C ARG A 217 -1.67 -9.44 2.45
N VAL A 218 -0.51 -8.81 2.65
CA VAL A 218 -0.22 -8.10 3.89
C VAL A 218 -0.70 -6.65 3.75
N ASN A 219 -1.55 -6.24 4.67
CA ASN A 219 -2.02 -4.86 4.80
C ASN A 219 -1.52 -4.25 6.11
N ILE A 220 -1.64 -2.92 6.22
CA ILE A 220 -1.38 -2.15 7.43
C ILE A 220 -2.73 -1.62 7.93
N GLY A 221 -3.01 -1.86 9.21
CA GLY A 221 -4.19 -1.36 9.93
C GLY A 221 -3.81 -0.55 11.16
N SER A 222 -4.82 -0.03 11.88
CA SER A 222 -4.63 0.74 13.11
C SER A 222 -5.62 0.38 14.20
N ASP A 223 -5.13 0.37 15.45
CA ASP A 223 -5.96 0.29 16.65
C ASP A 223 -6.67 1.62 16.94
N LEU A 224 -6.07 2.74 16.53
CA LEU A 224 -6.62 4.08 16.75
C LEU A 224 -7.73 4.44 15.76
N SER A 225 -7.56 3.97 14.52
CA SER A 225 -8.37 4.30 13.35
C SER A 225 -8.76 3.02 12.59
N PRO A 226 -9.86 2.35 12.96
CA PRO A 226 -10.21 1.02 12.44
C PRO A 226 -10.50 0.95 10.93
N LYS A 227 -10.72 2.11 10.29
CA LYS A 227 -10.90 2.21 8.83
C LYS A 227 -9.60 2.46 8.07
N LEU A 228 -8.48 2.68 8.78
CA LEU A 228 -7.17 2.87 8.16
C LEU A 228 -6.79 1.58 7.41
N ILE A 229 -6.54 1.72 6.11
CA ILE A 229 -6.10 0.61 5.27
C ILE A 229 -4.98 1.05 4.33
N LEU A 230 -3.83 0.38 4.45
CA LEU A 230 -2.66 0.62 3.61
C LEU A 230 -1.99 -0.69 3.22
N ARG A 231 -1.03 -0.61 2.31
CA ARG A 231 0.00 -1.63 2.07
C ARG A 231 1.30 -0.96 1.63
N ASP A 232 2.42 -1.62 1.88
CA ASP A 232 3.66 -1.24 1.21
C ASP A 232 3.53 -1.47 -0.30
N SER A 233 4.12 -0.56 -1.08
CA SER A 233 4.18 -0.62 -2.54
C SER A 233 5.65 -0.66 -2.96
N ALA A 234 6.02 -1.58 -3.84
CA ALA A 234 7.41 -1.79 -4.22
C ALA A 234 7.54 -1.88 -5.74
N GLN A 235 8.59 -1.28 -6.31
CA GLN A 235 8.97 -1.46 -7.70
C GLN A 235 10.47 -1.73 -7.75
N VAL A 236 10.86 -2.86 -8.35
CA VAL A 236 12.26 -3.29 -8.42
C VAL A 236 12.91 -3.35 -7.02
N ALA A 237 12.14 -3.86 -6.04
CA ALA A 237 12.60 -4.09 -4.68
C ALA A 237 12.24 -5.50 -4.23
N THR A 238 13.17 -6.13 -3.53
CA THR A 238 13.00 -7.48 -3.00
C THR A 238 12.81 -7.39 -1.50
N ARG A 239 11.75 -8.00 -0.99
CA ARG A 239 11.51 -8.06 0.44
C ARG A 239 12.41 -9.14 1.07
N ILE A 240 12.96 -8.86 2.25
CA ILE A 240 13.92 -9.74 2.91
C ILE A 240 13.21 -10.63 3.94
N PRO A 241 13.36 -11.97 3.85
CA PRO A 241 12.83 -12.89 4.86
C PRO A 241 13.35 -12.59 6.27
N GLN A 242 12.44 -12.70 7.23
CA GLN A 242 12.68 -12.52 8.66
C GLN A 242 12.16 -13.77 9.38
N ALA A 243 13.00 -14.79 9.54
CA ALA A 243 12.58 -16.16 9.89
C ALA A 243 11.77 -16.28 11.20
N SER A 244 12.04 -15.38 12.16
CA SER A 244 11.31 -15.26 13.43
C SER A 244 9.97 -14.52 13.33
N CYS A 245 9.64 -13.97 12.17
CA CYS A 245 8.39 -13.26 11.92
C CYS A 245 7.37 -14.11 11.16
N GLY A 246 6.10 -13.78 11.33
CA GLY A 246 4.98 -14.57 10.80
C GLY A 246 3.61 -13.98 11.16
N PRO A 247 2.52 -14.65 10.81
CA PRO A 247 2.34 -16.06 11.03
C PRO A 247 2.95 -16.90 9.92
N ASP A 248 3.07 -18.19 10.19
CA ASP A 248 3.19 -19.17 9.12
C ASP A 248 1.92 -19.01 8.28
N LEU A 249 2.06 -18.49 7.08
CA LEU A 249 0.93 -18.12 6.24
C LEU A 249 0.27 -19.38 5.60
N THR A 250 0.51 -20.57 6.17
CA THR A 250 0.39 -21.89 5.53
C THR A 250 -0.86 -21.95 4.65
N ASN A 251 -0.66 -21.95 3.34
CA ASN A 251 -1.75 -22.00 2.38
C ASN A 251 -2.05 -23.43 1.93
N ALA A 252 -3.32 -23.70 1.65
CA ALA A 252 -3.77 -24.97 1.07
C ALA A 252 -3.28 -25.18 -0.39
N LEU A 253 -2.56 -24.21 -0.98
CA LEU A 253 -2.06 -24.25 -2.35
C LEU A 253 -0.61 -24.73 -2.45
N GLY A 254 0.06 -25.01 -1.32
CA GLY A 254 1.47 -25.45 -1.30
C GLY A 254 2.46 -24.39 -1.80
N LEU A 255 2.08 -23.11 -1.84
CA LEU A 255 2.99 -22.03 -2.22
C LEU A 255 3.99 -21.77 -1.09
N THR A 256 5.27 -21.62 -1.45
CA THR A 256 6.32 -21.22 -0.52
C THR A 256 6.07 -19.80 -0.02
N GLU A 257 6.00 -19.63 1.30
CA GLU A 257 5.78 -18.33 1.94
C GLU A 257 7.05 -17.86 2.64
N THR A 258 7.23 -16.55 2.61
CA THR A 258 8.56 -15.92 2.72
C THR A 258 8.87 -15.38 4.12
N ARG A 259 7.93 -15.45 5.08
CA ARG A 259 8.08 -14.92 6.46
C ARG A 259 8.76 -13.55 6.47
N ASP A 260 8.27 -12.63 5.64
CA ASP A 260 9.00 -11.44 5.23
C ASP A 260 8.48 -10.14 5.85
N HIS A 261 7.60 -10.26 6.86
CA HIS A 261 7.06 -9.18 7.66
C HIS A 261 6.92 -9.59 9.11
N CYS A 262 7.29 -8.67 10.00
CA CYS A 262 6.92 -8.68 11.40
C CYS A 262 5.67 -7.81 11.62
N GLY A 263 5.10 -7.82 12.83
CA GLY A 263 3.91 -7.03 13.20
C GLY A 263 4.05 -5.52 12.97
N ALA A 264 5.27 -4.99 12.93
CA ALA A 264 5.54 -3.57 12.74
C ALA A 264 6.81 -3.30 11.91
N THR A 265 7.47 -4.32 11.36
CA THR A 265 8.73 -4.15 10.60
C THR A 265 8.68 -4.92 9.30
N SER A 266 9.16 -4.30 8.24
CA SER A 266 9.50 -4.97 6.99
C SER A 266 10.83 -4.45 6.45
N VAL A 267 11.60 -5.35 5.81
CA VAL A 267 12.95 -5.07 5.31
C VAL A 267 12.98 -5.31 3.81
N TRP A 268 13.60 -4.38 3.07
CA TRP A 268 13.57 -4.37 1.61
C TRP A 268 14.94 -4.03 1.03
N ASP A 269 15.35 -4.76 0.00
CA ASP A 269 16.51 -4.42 -0.83
C ASP A 269 16.02 -3.83 -2.16
N VAL A 270 16.17 -2.52 -2.30
CA VAL A 270 15.71 -1.75 -3.45
C VAL A 270 16.85 -1.62 -4.46
N ALA A 271 16.62 -2.04 -5.70
CA ALA A 271 17.61 -1.84 -6.77
C ALA A 271 17.82 -0.35 -7.07
N SER A 272 18.95 -0.02 -7.67
CA SER A 272 19.19 1.33 -8.21
C SER A 272 18.10 1.69 -9.23
N GLY A 273 17.43 2.84 -9.05
CA GLY A 273 16.26 3.25 -9.82
C GLY A 273 14.93 2.64 -9.35
N GLY A 274 14.96 1.76 -8.35
CA GLY A 274 13.78 1.17 -7.74
C GLY A 274 13.07 2.11 -6.77
N ARG A 275 11.85 1.71 -6.37
CA ARG A 275 10.93 2.54 -5.57
C ARG A 275 10.31 1.75 -4.43
N LEU A 276 10.19 2.38 -3.27
CA LEU A 276 9.34 1.94 -2.16
C LEU A 276 8.36 3.04 -1.79
N GLY A 277 7.11 2.67 -1.69
CA GLY A 277 6.03 3.56 -1.36
C GLY A 277 5.00 2.89 -0.49
N MET A 278 3.79 3.43 -0.55
CA MET A 278 2.61 2.82 0.02
C MET A 278 1.41 3.08 -0.87
N VAL A 279 0.44 2.19 -0.78
CA VAL A 279 -0.90 2.37 -1.36
C VAL A 279 -1.88 2.49 -0.20
N THR A 280 -2.89 3.33 -0.35
CA THR A 280 -3.84 3.70 0.70
C THR A 280 -5.28 3.52 0.21
N GLY A 281 -6.21 3.29 1.13
CA GLY A 281 -7.62 3.16 0.79
C GLY A 281 -7.93 1.90 -0.01
N GLU A 282 -8.88 2.01 -0.93
CA GLU A 282 -9.37 0.88 -1.72
C GLU A 282 -8.26 0.19 -2.52
N ASP A 283 -7.35 0.97 -3.11
CA ASP A 283 -6.20 0.50 -3.90
C ASP A 283 -5.25 -0.41 -3.08
N ALA A 284 -5.29 -0.32 -1.74
CA ALA A 284 -4.53 -1.22 -0.87
C ALA A 284 -5.13 -2.65 -0.84
N THR A 285 -6.37 -2.80 -1.27
CA THR A 285 -7.17 -4.03 -1.26
C THR A 285 -7.59 -4.52 -2.65
N GLU A 286 -7.05 -3.90 -3.69
CA GLU A 286 -7.18 -4.34 -5.08
C GLU A 286 -6.33 -5.59 -5.36
N VAL A 287 -6.94 -6.56 -6.05
CA VAL A 287 -6.29 -7.75 -6.62
C VAL A 287 -5.59 -7.33 -7.92
N ALA A 288 -4.44 -6.68 -7.74
CA ALA A 288 -3.64 -6.14 -8.83
C ALA A 288 -2.53 -7.08 -9.29
N ASN A 289 -2.21 -6.97 -10.57
CA ASN A 289 -1.00 -7.58 -11.12
C ASN A 289 0.25 -7.08 -10.37
N PRO A 290 1.31 -7.90 -10.33
CA PRO A 290 2.60 -7.44 -9.82
C PRO A 290 3.03 -6.13 -10.52
N PRO A 291 3.71 -5.25 -9.79
CA PRO A 291 4.20 -4.00 -10.36
C PRO A 291 5.15 -4.28 -11.52
N THR A 292 4.97 -3.56 -12.63
CA THR A 292 5.88 -3.64 -13.78
C THR A 292 7.29 -3.23 -13.35
N ALA A 293 8.29 -4.07 -13.64
CA ALA A 293 9.69 -3.72 -13.41
C ALA A 293 10.05 -2.55 -14.32
N CYS A 294 10.23 -1.38 -13.72
CA CYS A 294 10.56 -0.18 -14.45
C CYS A 294 11.41 0.74 -13.56
N THR A 295 12.50 1.24 -14.11
CA THR A 295 13.49 2.06 -13.40
C THR A 295 13.58 3.50 -13.94
N GLU A 296 12.99 3.79 -15.10
CA GLU A 296 12.99 5.11 -15.75
C GLU A 296 11.66 5.38 -16.46
N ASP A 297 11.10 6.59 -16.33
CA ASP A 297 9.88 7.06 -17.02
C ASP A 297 8.65 6.13 -16.98
N CYS A 298 8.50 5.44 -15.85
CA CYS A 298 7.39 4.53 -15.60
C CYS A 298 6.07 5.29 -15.54
N GLN A 299 5.33 5.32 -16.65
CA GLN A 299 3.90 5.59 -16.60
C GLN A 299 3.22 4.38 -15.94
N ALA A 300 2.33 4.62 -14.98
CA ALA A 300 1.40 3.59 -14.54
C ALA A 300 0.44 3.29 -15.71
N GLN A 301 0.86 2.43 -16.63
CA GLN A 301 0.06 2.04 -17.80
C GLN A 301 -1.17 1.21 -17.39
N ASN A 302 -1.25 0.80 -16.12
CA ASN A 302 -2.35 0.04 -15.55
C ASN A 302 -3.51 0.96 -15.14
N GLN A 303 -4.01 1.80 -16.06
CA GLN A 303 -5.26 2.54 -15.87
C GLN A 303 -6.46 1.60 -15.98
N VAL A 304 -6.58 0.66 -15.04
CA VAL A 304 -7.61 -0.38 -15.04
C VAL A 304 -9.00 0.18 -14.76
N GLY A 305 -9.12 1.45 -14.35
CA GLY A 305 -10.40 2.16 -14.23
C GLY A 305 -11.44 1.44 -13.36
N GLY A 306 -10.99 0.82 -12.26
CA GLY A 306 -11.87 0.08 -11.34
C GLY A 306 -12.33 -1.30 -11.82
N LYS A 307 -11.69 -1.86 -12.87
CA LYS A 307 -12.04 -3.17 -13.44
C LYS A 307 -11.37 -4.36 -12.75
N LEU A 308 -10.37 -4.10 -11.91
CA LEU A 308 -9.79 -5.13 -11.05
C LEU A 308 -10.71 -5.37 -9.85
N ALA A 309 -10.66 -6.59 -9.32
CA ALA A 309 -11.46 -6.94 -8.16
C ALA A 309 -10.87 -6.30 -6.90
N THR A 310 -11.74 -5.72 -6.06
CA THR A 310 -11.40 -5.27 -4.71
C THR A 310 -11.97 -6.26 -3.71
N LEU A 311 -11.12 -6.83 -2.84
CA LEU A 311 -11.57 -7.75 -1.78
C LEU A 311 -11.80 -7.07 -0.44
N GLY A 312 -11.43 -5.80 -0.31
CA GLY A 312 -11.58 -5.02 0.91
C GLY A 312 -10.72 -5.53 2.07
N PHE A 313 -11.13 -5.20 3.28
CA PHE A 313 -10.42 -5.55 4.51
C PHE A 313 -11.40 -5.79 5.67
N PRO A 314 -11.02 -6.59 6.67
CA PRO A 314 -11.84 -6.77 7.86
C PRO A 314 -11.82 -5.51 8.74
N ASN A 315 -12.98 -5.15 9.29
CA ASN A 315 -13.09 -4.08 10.29
C ASN A 315 -14.04 -4.52 11.41
N PRO A 316 -13.53 -4.76 12.64
CA PRO A 316 -12.13 -4.65 13.06
C PRO A 316 -11.25 -5.77 12.48
N VAL A 317 -9.94 -5.54 12.40
CA VAL A 317 -8.97 -6.58 12.03
C VAL A 317 -8.88 -7.64 13.15
N PRO A 318 -9.10 -8.94 12.85
CA PRO A 318 -8.99 -10.01 13.84
C PRO A 318 -7.57 -10.07 14.44
N ALA A 319 -7.48 -10.29 15.75
CA ALA A 319 -6.18 -10.41 16.43
C ALA A 319 -5.33 -11.55 15.85
N ALA A 320 -5.96 -12.66 15.46
CA ALA A 320 -5.29 -13.81 14.86
C ALA A 320 -4.68 -13.54 13.47
N SER A 321 -5.14 -12.49 12.78
CA SER A 321 -4.58 -12.08 11.48
C SER A 321 -3.36 -11.19 11.61
N ARG A 322 -3.11 -10.61 12.81
CA ARG A 322 -1.99 -9.67 13.03
C ARG A 322 -0.67 -10.42 13.02
N LEU A 323 0.33 -9.83 12.35
CA LEU A 323 1.66 -10.42 12.29
C LEU A 323 2.38 -10.24 13.63
N SER A 324 3.24 -11.20 13.97
CA SER A 324 4.03 -11.21 15.20
C SER A 324 5.40 -11.90 14.99
N PRO A 325 6.41 -11.59 15.82
CA PRO A 325 6.47 -10.50 16.80
C PRO A 325 6.40 -9.13 16.11
N ARG A 326 6.27 -8.02 16.86
CA ARG A 326 6.25 -6.68 16.24
C ARG A 326 7.52 -6.38 15.45
N THR A 327 8.68 -6.77 15.98
CA THR A 327 9.99 -6.49 15.39
C THR A 327 10.88 -7.72 15.47
N SER A 328 11.88 -7.81 14.60
CA SER A 328 12.93 -8.82 14.63
C SER A 328 14.25 -8.26 14.11
N PRO A 329 15.41 -8.72 14.64
CA PRO A 329 16.71 -8.41 14.05
C PRO A 329 16.97 -9.15 12.73
N ASP A 330 16.18 -10.18 12.39
CA ASP A 330 16.37 -10.98 11.19
C ASP A 330 16.28 -10.11 9.92
N GLY A 331 17.08 -10.46 8.92
CA GLY A 331 17.12 -9.75 7.63
C GLY A 331 17.92 -8.46 7.65
N LEU A 332 18.13 -7.81 8.79
CA LEU A 332 18.85 -6.52 8.87
C LEU A 332 20.30 -6.63 8.37
N THR A 333 20.99 -7.70 8.75
CA THR A 333 22.40 -7.97 8.39
C THR A 333 22.55 -9.00 7.27
N ALA A 334 21.44 -9.46 6.67
CA ALA A 334 21.51 -10.41 5.56
C ALA A 334 22.33 -9.83 4.40
N PRO A 335 23.08 -10.65 3.65
CA PRO A 335 23.68 -10.19 2.40
C PRO A 335 22.64 -9.53 1.52
N LEU A 336 23.02 -8.49 0.77
CA LEU A 336 22.11 -7.89 -0.19
C LEU A 336 21.70 -8.94 -1.22
N THR A 337 20.43 -8.91 -1.62
CA THR A 337 19.98 -9.75 -2.73
C THR A 337 20.73 -9.37 -4.01
N ALA A 338 20.96 -10.36 -4.88
CA ALA A 338 21.55 -10.09 -6.19
C ALA A 338 20.73 -9.04 -6.97
N PRO A 339 21.37 -8.25 -7.85
CA PRO A 339 20.67 -7.36 -8.78
C PRO A 339 19.59 -8.10 -9.55
#